data_AF-A0A7Z9WM22-F1
#
_entry.id   AF-A0A7Z9WM22-F1
#
_cell.length_a   1.000
_cell.length_b   1.000
_cell.length_c   1.000
_cell.angle_alpha   90.00
_cell.angle_beta   90.00
_cell.angle_gamma   90.00
#
_symmetry.space_group_name_H-M   'P 1'
#
loop_
_entity.id
_entity.type
_entity.pdbx_description
1 polymer ?
#
loop_
_entity_poly.entity_id
_entity_poly.type
_entity_poly.pdbx_seq_one_letter_code
_entity_poly.pdbx_strand_id
1 'polypeptide(L)'
;TPSATAVLVTQFTLTPVAQPTPFGQSGAIAFGLALGFVLMGGIFLVEWGCGWLTFEGFAWRSEPLGGVLLSLLAHVAFFAPAAVEEEVAFRGYVLQNLREGWGIVPAVLLSSAIFGLFHSLNPHASPLALADIALAGIVFSCAYLATGSLWLPMAFHFAWNFFQGPVFGFPVSGLAVEGLLATRVGASIVTGGPFGPEGGLAGIGANLAGLALLWLWVRRSAGN
;
A
#
# COMPACT_ATOMS: atom_id res chain seq x y z
N THR A 1 15.25 11.96 29.77
CA THR A 1 15.33 11.58 28.34
C THR A 1 13.97 11.83 27.72
N PRO A 2 13.87 12.43 26.51
CA PRO A 2 12.56 12.56 25.88
C PRO A 2 12.01 11.16 25.60
N SER A 3 10.71 10.95 25.76
CA SER A 3 10.06 9.69 25.38
C SER A 3 10.25 9.45 23.88
N ALA A 4 10.27 8.18 23.44
CA ALA A 4 10.38 7.84 22.02
C ALA A 4 9.33 8.54 21.14
N THR A 5 8.16 8.86 21.73
CA THR A 5 7.08 9.63 21.14
C THR A 5 7.45 11.10 20.91
N ALA A 6 8.20 11.72 21.82
CA ALA A 6 8.68 13.08 21.66
C ALA A 6 9.70 13.19 20.51
N VAL A 7 10.60 12.21 20.36
CA VAL A 7 11.58 12.18 19.25
C VAL A 7 10.88 12.05 17.89
N LEU A 8 9.82 11.24 17.81
CA LEU A 8 8.98 11.13 16.61
C LEU A 8 8.31 12.47 16.28
N VAL A 9 7.68 13.14 17.25
CA VAL A 9 6.97 14.40 17.01
C VAL A 9 7.91 15.56 16.67
N THR A 10 9.09 15.64 17.31
CA THR A 10 10.05 16.72 17.08
C THR A 10 10.76 16.62 15.73
N GLN A 11 10.98 15.41 15.19
CA GLN A 11 11.55 15.27 13.84
C GLN A 11 10.57 15.63 12.72
N PHE A 12 9.26 15.56 12.96
CA PHE A 12 8.27 15.90 11.95
C PHE A 12 7.87 17.38 11.93
N THR A 13 8.09 18.15 13.01
CA THR A 13 7.43 19.46 13.19
C THR A 13 8.17 20.69 12.66
N LEU A 14 9.48 20.67 12.33
CA LEU A 14 10.22 21.93 12.08
C LEU A 14 11.26 21.93 10.93
N THR A 15 11.17 21.03 9.95
CA THR A 15 12.00 21.14 8.73
C THR A 15 11.20 21.58 7.51
N PRO A 16 11.67 22.59 6.73
CA PRO A 16 11.08 22.93 5.44
C PRO A 16 11.01 21.71 4.52
N VAL A 17 10.00 21.68 3.65
CA VAL A 17 9.64 20.59 2.71
C VAL A 17 10.67 20.40 1.57
N ALA A 18 11.96 20.67 1.80
CA ALA A 18 12.99 20.60 0.77
C ALA A 18 14.36 20.21 1.33
N GLN A 19 14.42 19.19 2.19
CA GLN A 19 15.68 18.46 2.34
C GLN A 19 15.61 17.27 1.37
N PRO A 20 16.47 17.21 0.33
CA PRO A 20 16.54 16.03 -0.50
C PRO A 20 16.78 14.83 0.40
N THR A 21 15.95 13.80 0.24
CA THR A 21 16.08 12.56 0.98
C THR A 21 17.53 12.06 0.95
N PRO A 22 18.05 11.46 2.03
CA PRO A 22 19.32 10.73 1.96
C PRO A 22 19.27 9.55 0.96
N PHE A 23 18.08 9.18 0.48
CA PHE A 23 17.80 8.00 -0.34
C PHE A 23 17.86 8.19 -1.85
N GLY A 24 17.80 9.45 -2.33
CA GLY A 24 17.53 9.75 -3.74
C GLY A 24 16.18 9.23 -4.24
N GLN A 25 15.70 9.77 -5.37
CA GLN A 25 14.43 9.34 -5.97
C GLN A 25 14.42 7.85 -6.34
N SER A 26 15.51 7.34 -6.91
CA SER A 26 15.63 5.94 -7.32
C SER A 26 15.58 4.98 -6.14
N GLY A 27 16.20 5.32 -5.01
CA GLY A 27 16.16 4.52 -3.79
C GLY A 27 14.77 4.44 -3.19
N ALA A 28 14.04 5.55 -3.16
CA ALA A 28 12.64 5.60 -2.72
C ALA A 28 11.72 4.72 -3.59
N ILE A 29 11.84 4.81 -4.92
CA ILE A 29 11.06 3.99 -5.85
C ILE A 29 11.38 2.51 -5.65
N ALA A 30 12.67 2.15 -5.66
CA ALA A 30 13.10 0.76 -5.51
C ALA A 30 12.63 0.15 -4.18
N PHE A 31 12.73 0.91 -3.07
CA PHE A 31 12.23 0.47 -1.78
C PHE A 31 10.70 0.28 -1.77
N GLY A 32 9.94 1.24 -2.31
CA GLY A 32 8.48 1.14 -2.39
C GLY A 32 8.02 -0.07 -3.19
N LEU A 33 8.63 -0.31 -4.36
CA LEU A 33 8.35 -1.48 -5.19
C LEU A 33 8.66 -2.79 -4.46
N ALA A 34 9.83 -2.87 -3.82
CA ALA A 34 10.24 -4.05 -3.06
C ALA A 34 9.33 -4.30 -1.85
N LEU A 35 8.90 -3.24 -1.16
CA LEU A 35 8.03 -3.34 0.01
C LEU A 35 6.67 -3.92 -0.39
N GLY A 36 6.05 -3.41 -1.47
CA GLY A 36 4.79 -3.96 -1.98
C GLY A 36 4.90 -5.43 -2.37
N PHE A 37 5.98 -5.80 -3.08
CA PHE A 37 6.25 -7.20 -3.44
C PHE A 37 6.38 -8.11 -2.21
N VAL A 38 7.19 -7.71 -1.22
CA VAL A 38 7.47 -8.51 -0.02
C VAL A 38 6.21 -8.70 0.82
N LEU A 39 5.44 -7.64 1.03
CA LEU A 39 4.23 -7.71 1.86
C LEU A 39 3.16 -8.57 1.20
N MET A 40 2.88 -8.33 -0.08
CA MET A 40 1.84 -9.08 -0.78
C MET A 40 2.25 -10.54 -1.04
N GLY A 41 3.52 -10.78 -1.36
CA GLY A 41 4.07 -12.13 -1.42
C GLY A 41 4.02 -12.85 -0.07
N GLY A 42 4.24 -12.11 1.02
CA GLY A 42 4.06 -12.62 2.38
C GLY A 42 2.62 -13.06 2.66
N ILE A 43 1.63 -12.22 2.30
CA ILE A 43 0.21 -12.58 2.40
C ILE A 43 -0.07 -13.85 1.60
N PHE A 44 0.33 -13.89 0.32
CA PHE A 44 0.13 -15.05 -0.54
C PHE A 44 0.70 -16.34 0.09
N LEU A 45 1.94 -16.29 0.58
CA LEU A 45 2.59 -17.45 1.18
C LEU A 45 1.94 -17.90 2.49
N VAL A 46 1.48 -16.96 3.33
CA VAL A 46 0.76 -17.28 4.57
C VAL A 46 -0.59 -17.91 4.25
N GLU A 47 -1.39 -17.30 3.38
CA GLU A 47 -2.71 -17.82 3.02
C GLU A 47 -2.61 -19.18 2.34
N TRP A 48 -1.61 -19.38 1.48
CA TRP A 48 -1.34 -20.68 0.85
C TRP A 48 -0.89 -21.72 1.88
N GLY A 49 0.06 -21.38 2.75
CA GLY A 49 0.58 -22.27 3.79
C GLY A 49 -0.47 -22.67 4.83
N CYS A 50 -1.43 -21.81 5.13
CA CYS A 50 -2.56 -22.10 6.01
C CYS A 50 -3.73 -22.81 5.31
N GLY A 51 -3.66 -23.03 3.99
CA GLY A 51 -4.72 -23.68 3.21
C GLY A 51 -5.96 -22.80 2.96
N TRP A 52 -5.84 -21.48 3.13
CA TRP A 52 -6.90 -20.52 2.82
C TRP A 52 -6.92 -20.11 1.35
N LEU A 53 -5.78 -20.27 0.67
CA LEU A 53 -5.60 -20.04 -0.76
C LEU A 53 -5.25 -21.36 -1.46
N THR A 54 -5.89 -21.62 -2.59
CA THR A 54 -5.51 -22.69 -3.53
C THR A 54 -4.89 -22.07 -4.79
N PHE A 55 -3.68 -22.51 -5.13
CA PHE A 55 -3.04 -22.16 -6.40
C PHE A 55 -3.47 -23.15 -7.49
N GLU A 56 -4.06 -22.65 -8.57
CA GLU A 56 -4.64 -23.48 -9.63
C GLU A 56 -3.74 -23.57 -10.87
N GLY A 57 -2.83 -22.62 -11.05
CA GLY A 57 -1.88 -22.60 -12.15
C GLY A 57 -1.53 -21.19 -12.59
N PHE A 58 -0.84 -21.13 -13.72
CA PHE A 58 -0.44 -19.85 -14.32
C PHE A 58 -1.34 -19.50 -15.50
N ALA A 59 -1.59 -18.21 -15.70
CA ALA A 59 -2.45 -17.69 -16.76
C ALA A 59 -2.08 -18.19 -18.17
N TRP A 60 -0.79 -18.44 -18.44
CA TRP A 60 -0.33 -18.94 -19.74
C TRP A 60 -0.70 -20.41 -20.02
N ARG A 61 -1.36 -21.09 -19.08
CA ARG A 61 -1.97 -22.41 -19.34
C ARG A 61 -3.31 -22.30 -20.05
N SER A 62 -4.03 -21.20 -19.86
CA SER A 62 -5.33 -20.93 -20.48
C SER A 62 -5.23 -19.91 -21.61
N GLU A 63 -4.23 -19.01 -21.56
CA GLU A 63 -4.05 -17.93 -22.53
C GLU A 63 -2.69 -17.98 -23.24
N PRO A 64 -2.57 -17.54 -24.50
CA PRO A 64 -1.28 -17.38 -25.16
C PRO A 64 -0.38 -16.38 -24.41
N LEU A 65 0.95 -16.60 -24.42
CA LEU A 65 1.91 -15.71 -23.76
C LEU A 65 1.76 -14.24 -24.16
N GLY A 66 1.48 -13.97 -25.44
CA GLY A 66 1.23 -12.60 -25.91
C GLY A 66 0.02 -11.93 -25.25
N GLY A 67 -1.06 -12.70 -25.00
CA GLY A 67 -2.24 -12.23 -24.28
C GLY A 67 -1.94 -11.93 -22.81
N VAL A 68 -1.19 -12.82 -22.14
CA VAL A 68 -0.74 -12.62 -20.76
C VAL A 68 0.12 -11.35 -20.62
N LEU A 69 1.08 -11.16 -21.54
CA LEU A 69 1.94 -9.97 -21.53
C LEU A 69 1.13 -8.68 -21.79
N LEU A 70 0.20 -8.71 -22.74
CA LEU A 70 -0.68 -7.57 -23.01
C LEU A 70 -1.55 -7.24 -21.79
N SER A 71 -2.10 -8.25 -21.12
CA SER A 71 -2.87 -8.07 -19.87
C SER A 71 -2.02 -7.44 -18.77
N LEU A 72 -0.80 -7.93 -18.53
CA LEU A 72 0.11 -7.32 -17.54
C LEU A 72 0.42 -5.85 -17.88
N LEU A 73 0.67 -5.53 -19.15
CA LEU A 73 0.89 -4.14 -19.58
C LEU A 73 -0.36 -3.28 -19.36
N ALA A 74 -1.56 -3.79 -19.64
CA ALA A 74 -2.82 -3.10 -19.39
C ALA A 74 -3.01 -2.83 -17.88
N HIS A 75 -2.66 -3.78 -17.02
CA HIS A 75 -2.71 -3.60 -15.57
C HIS A 75 -1.71 -2.54 -15.08
N VAL A 76 -0.49 -2.48 -15.64
CA VAL A 76 0.44 -1.38 -15.34
C VAL A 76 -0.18 -0.03 -15.77
N ALA A 77 -0.77 0.03 -16.96
CA ALA A 77 -1.41 1.23 -17.48
C ALA A 77 -2.65 1.66 -16.68
N PHE A 78 -3.26 0.76 -15.92
CA PHE A 78 -4.39 1.05 -15.03
C PHE A 78 -3.93 1.44 -13.61
N PHE A 79 -3.14 0.59 -12.96
CA PHE A 79 -2.79 0.77 -11.55
C PHE A 79 -1.72 1.84 -11.30
N ALA A 80 -0.80 2.09 -12.25
CA ALA A 80 0.20 3.13 -12.04
C ALA A 80 -0.42 4.54 -12.04
N PRO A 81 -1.29 4.93 -13.01
CA PRO A 81 -2.00 6.20 -12.92
C PRO A 81 -2.94 6.30 -11.73
N ALA A 82 -3.66 5.23 -11.37
CA ALA A 82 -4.54 5.22 -10.20
C ALA A 82 -3.75 5.52 -8.90
N ALA A 83 -2.63 4.83 -8.67
CA ALA A 83 -1.78 5.10 -7.53
C ALA A 83 -1.23 6.53 -7.53
N VAL A 84 -0.85 7.06 -8.69
CA VAL A 84 -0.39 8.46 -8.81
C VAL A 84 -1.51 9.44 -8.47
N GLU A 85 -2.70 9.26 -9.03
CA GLU A 85 -3.85 10.13 -8.79
C GLU A 85 -4.21 10.17 -7.31
N GLU A 86 -4.35 9.01 -6.69
CA GLU A 86 -4.71 8.88 -5.28
C GLU A 86 -3.63 9.50 -4.38
N GLU A 87 -2.35 9.19 -4.57
CA GLU A 87 -1.30 9.76 -3.73
C GLU A 87 -1.14 11.28 -3.94
N VAL A 88 -1.32 11.79 -5.16
CA VAL A 88 -1.33 13.24 -5.42
C VAL A 88 -2.51 13.91 -4.70
N ALA A 89 -3.71 13.36 -4.79
CA ALA A 89 -4.89 13.90 -4.10
C ALA A 89 -4.72 13.84 -2.57
N PHE A 90 -4.42 12.68 -2.01
CA PHE A 90 -4.48 12.48 -0.56
C PHE A 90 -3.21 12.93 0.17
N ARG A 91 -2.03 12.72 -0.40
CA ARG A 91 -0.73 13.08 0.23
C ARG A 91 -0.19 14.39 -0.32
N GLY A 92 -0.38 14.64 -1.61
CA GLY A 92 0.03 15.88 -2.26
C GLY A 92 -0.86 17.08 -1.89
N TYR A 93 -2.17 16.89 -1.74
CA TYR A 93 -3.11 17.97 -1.48
C TYR A 93 -3.76 17.91 -0.08
N VAL A 94 -4.56 16.88 0.21
CA VAL A 94 -5.36 16.81 1.45
C VAL A 94 -4.48 16.84 2.70
N LEU A 95 -3.44 15.98 2.75
CA LEU A 95 -2.51 15.92 3.88
C LEU A 95 -1.80 17.26 4.11
N GLN A 96 -1.36 17.96 3.05
CA GLN A 96 -0.64 19.23 3.20
C GLN A 96 -1.54 20.32 3.77
N ASN A 97 -2.76 20.47 3.22
CA ASN A 97 -3.72 21.48 3.68
C ASN A 97 -4.11 21.24 5.15
N LEU A 98 -4.39 19.99 5.52
CA LEU A 98 -4.73 19.65 6.91
C LEU A 98 -3.53 19.88 7.85
N ARG A 99 -2.32 19.61 7.39
CA ARG A 99 -1.09 19.82 8.17
C ARG A 99 -0.85 21.29 8.45
N GLU A 100 -1.07 22.16 7.47
CA GLU A 100 -0.93 23.61 7.62
C GLU A 100 -1.91 24.19 8.64
N GLY A 101 -3.15 23.68 8.65
CA GLY A 101 -4.18 24.15 9.58
C GLY A 101 -4.07 23.56 10.99
N TRP A 102 -3.94 22.23 11.10
CA TRP A 102 -4.20 21.49 12.36
C TRP A 102 -2.98 20.72 12.87
N GLY A 103 -1.84 20.81 12.17
CA GLY A 103 -0.63 20.07 12.51
C GLY A 103 -0.64 18.62 12.02
N ILE A 104 0.48 17.94 12.22
CA ILE A 104 0.80 16.70 11.49
C ILE A 104 -0.07 15.51 11.94
N VAL A 105 -0.31 15.37 13.25
CA VAL A 105 -1.05 14.21 13.77
C VAL A 105 -2.51 14.21 13.29
N PRO A 106 -3.29 15.31 13.45
CA PRO A 106 -4.63 15.36 12.89
C PRO A 106 -4.64 15.22 11.37
N ALA A 107 -3.65 15.80 10.67
CA ALA A 107 -3.57 15.72 9.22
C ALA A 107 -3.40 14.29 8.69
N VAL A 108 -2.52 13.51 9.32
CA VAL A 108 -2.34 12.09 8.97
C VAL A 108 -3.62 11.32 9.24
N LEU A 109 -4.21 11.46 10.43
CA LEU A 109 -5.41 10.69 10.80
C LEU A 109 -6.61 11.02 9.89
N LEU A 110 -6.85 12.31 9.62
CA LEU A 110 -7.99 12.74 8.82
C LEU A 110 -7.80 12.45 7.33
N SER A 111 -6.62 12.72 6.76
CA SER A 111 -6.34 12.35 5.36
C SER A 111 -6.53 10.85 5.14
N SER A 112 -6.03 10.02 6.07
CA SER A 112 -6.15 8.57 6.03
C SER A 112 -7.60 8.08 6.20
N ALA A 113 -8.37 8.72 7.10
CA ALA A 113 -9.79 8.40 7.26
C ALA A 113 -10.61 8.77 6.02
N ILE A 114 -10.32 9.91 5.38
CA ILE A 114 -10.96 10.31 4.12
C ILE A 114 -10.60 9.31 3.01
N PHE A 115 -9.34 8.88 2.93
CA PHE A 115 -8.89 7.84 1.99
C PHE A 115 -9.65 6.52 2.15
N GLY A 116 -9.75 6.03 3.39
CA GLY A 116 -10.55 4.85 3.74
C GLY A 116 -12.02 5.02 3.38
N LEU A 117 -12.61 6.17 3.71
CA LEU A 117 -14.02 6.44 3.39
C LEU A 117 -14.28 6.53 1.89
N PHE A 118 -13.34 7.06 1.10
CA PHE A 118 -13.48 7.10 -0.36
C PHE A 118 -13.67 5.71 -0.96
N HIS A 119 -13.07 4.68 -0.35
CA HIS A 119 -13.22 3.28 -0.74
C HIS A 119 -14.54 2.64 -0.30
N SER A 120 -15.41 3.34 0.43
CA SER A 120 -16.76 2.84 0.71
C SER A 120 -17.64 2.77 -0.54
N LEU A 121 -17.20 3.39 -1.63
CA LEU A 121 -17.85 3.33 -2.94
C LEU A 121 -17.50 2.06 -3.71
N ASN A 122 -16.51 1.30 -3.24
CA ASN A 122 -16.07 0.08 -3.91
C ASN A 122 -17.01 -1.10 -3.62
N PRO A 123 -17.12 -2.07 -4.54
CA PRO A 123 -17.86 -3.30 -4.30
C PRO A 123 -17.34 -4.03 -3.06
N HIS A 124 -18.24 -4.67 -2.32
CA HIS A 124 -17.91 -5.50 -1.14
C HIS A 124 -17.20 -4.76 0.01
N ALA A 125 -17.19 -3.42 0.00
CA ALA A 125 -16.64 -2.63 1.10
C ALA A 125 -17.32 -3.00 2.43
N SER A 126 -16.50 -3.22 3.46
CA SER A 126 -16.94 -3.54 4.81
C SER A 126 -16.26 -2.63 5.83
N PRO A 127 -16.77 -2.50 7.07
CA PRO A 127 -16.11 -1.69 8.09
C PRO A 127 -14.65 -2.09 8.34
N LEU A 128 -14.32 -3.38 8.24
CA LEU A 128 -12.94 -3.86 8.36
C LEU A 128 -12.09 -3.42 7.16
N ALA A 129 -12.63 -3.49 5.95
CA ALA A 129 -11.96 -3.00 4.75
C ALA A 129 -11.66 -1.50 4.83
N LEU A 130 -12.64 -0.68 5.22
CA LEU A 130 -12.43 0.77 5.36
C LEU A 130 -11.39 1.09 6.43
N ALA A 131 -11.35 0.30 7.52
CA ALA A 131 -10.35 0.46 8.57
C ALA A 131 -8.94 0.09 8.09
N ASP A 132 -8.79 -0.97 7.30
CA ASP A 132 -7.50 -1.37 6.74
C ASP A 132 -7.02 -0.40 5.65
N ILE A 133 -7.89 0.04 4.76
CA ILE A 133 -7.56 1.10 3.79
C ILE A 133 -7.19 2.41 4.51
N ALA A 134 -7.86 2.77 5.60
CA ALA A 134 -7.45 3.90 6.43
C ALA A 134 -6.08 3.66 7.10
N LEU A 135 -5.74 2.42 7.47
CA LEU A 135 -4.42 2.08 7.96
C LEU A 135 -3.35 2.22 6.86
N ALA A 136 -3.59 1.72 5.65
CA ALA A 136 -2.75 1.98 4.47
C ALA A 136 -2.60 3.49 4.22
N GLY A 137 -3.71 4.22 4.41
CA GLY A 137 -3.83 5.66 4.64
C GLY A 137 -2.65 6.26 5.39
N ILE A 138 -2.46 5.76 6.61
CA ILE A 138 -1.43 6.17 7.57
C ILE A 138 -0.05 5.76 7.06
N VAL A 139 0.11 4.54 6.55
CA VAL A 139 1.41 4.04 6.06
C VAL A 139 1.94 4.90 4.91
N PHE A 140 1.12 5.22 3.91
CA PHE A 140 1.53 6.08 2.80
C PHE A 140 1.78 7.53 3.27
N SER A 141 1.03 8.03 4.25
CA SER A 141 1.30 9.33 4.87
C SER A 141 2.66 9.34 5.58
N CYS A 142 3.00 8.28 6.32
CA CYS A 142 4.31 8.10 6.92
C CYS A 142 5.42 8.00 5.85
N ALA A 143 5.16 7.29 4.74
CA ALA A 143 6.11 7.16 3.63
C ALA A 143 6.43 8.52 2.99
N TYR A 144 5.38 9.33 2.74
CA TYR A 144 5.53 10.71 2.30
C TYR A 144 6.33 11.53 3.32
N LEU A 145 5.92 11.54 4.60
CA LEU A 145 6.55 12.39 5.62
C LEU A 145 8.01 12.00 5.88
N ALA A 146 8.35 10.71 5.78
CA ALA A 146 9.71 10.21 5.94
C ALA A 146 10.64 10.66 4.80
N THR A 147 10.10 10.93 3.62
CA THR A 147 10.89 11.25 2.43
C THR A 147 10.69 12.68 1.92
N GLY A 148 9.65 13.39 2.36
CA GLY A 148 9.24 14.66 1.74
C GLY A 148 8.89 14.52 0.25
N SER A 149 8.63 13.30 -0.25
CA SER A 149 8.44 13.02 -1.67
C SER A 149 7.31 12.05 -1.91
N LEU A 150 6.57 12.25 -3.01
CA LEU A 150 5.50 11.34 -3.43
C LEU A 150 6.02 10.06 -4.09
N TRP A 151 7.29 10.00 -4.49
CA TRP A 151 7.84 8.82 -5.18
C TRP A 151 7.74 7.53 -4.38
N LEU A 152 7.99 7.58 -3.07
CA LEU A 152 7.88 6.40 -2.22
C LEU A 152 6.43 5.91 -2.06
N PRO A 153 5.46 6.72 -1.60
CA PRO A 153 4.09 6.26 -1.47
C PRO A 153 3.48 5.85 -2.82
N MET A 154 3.76 6.56 -3.92
CA MET A 154 3.28 6.17 -5.25
C MET A 154 3.82 4.81 -5.68
N ALA A 155 5.14 4.57 -5.53
CA ALA A 155 5.74 3.30 -5.89
C ALA A 155 5.23 2.15 -5.01
N PHE A 156 5.07 2.39 -3.71
CA PHE A 156 4.56 1.39 -2.78
C PHE A 156 3.09 1.05 -3.05
N HIS A 157 2.23 2.05 -3.24
CA HIS A 157 0.83 1.87 -3.56
C HIS A 157 0.65 1.14 -4.89
N PHE A 158 1.35 1.58 -5.95
CA PHE A 158 1.35 0.87 -7.24
C PHE A 158 1.77 -0.60 -7.06
N ALA A 159 2.86 -0.86 -6.35
CA ALA A 159 3.36 -2.21 -6.16
C ALA A 159 2.37 -3.07 -5.37
N TRP A 160 1.74 -2.52 -4.33
CA TRP A 160 0.71 -3.22 -3.57
C TRP A 160 -0.41 -3.69 -4.50
N ASN A 161 -1.01 -2.79 -5.28
CA ASN A 161 -2.10 -3.12 -6.21
C ASN A 161 -1.66 -4.09 -7.32
N PHE A 162 -0.49 -3.84 -7.92
CA PHE A 162 0.03 -4.65 -9.02
C PHE A 162 0.41 -6.07 -8.58
N PHE A 163 0.98 -6.23 -7.39
CA PHE A 163 1.26 -7.56 -6.89
C PHE A 163 -0.02 -8.25 -6.40
N GLN A 164 -0.96 -7.53 -5.78
CA GLN A 164 -2.22 -8.10 -5.27
C GLN A 164 -3.03 -8.76 -6.38
N GLY A 165 -3.44 -7.99 -7.39
CA GLY A 165 -4.28 -8.51 -8.48
C GLY A 165 -3.46 -9.10 -9.62
N PRO A 166 -2.78 -8.26 -10.43
CA PRO A 166 -2.12 -8.70 -11.65
C PRO A 166 -1.09 -9.82 -11.49
N VAL A 167 -0.44 -9.95 -10.33
CA VAL A 167 0.50 -11.05 -10.06
C VAL A 167 -0.17 -12.17 -9.28
N PHE A 168 -0.65 -11.93 -8.06
CA PHE A 168 -1.13 -12.97 -7.16
C PHE A 168 -2.62 -13.36 -7.34
N GLY A 169 -3.36 -12.66 -8.20
CA GLY A 169 -4.74 -12.99 -8.54
C GLY A 169 -5.77 -12.69 -7.45
N PHE A 170 -5.42 -11.86 -6.48
CA PHE A 170 -6.39 -11.39 -5.48
C PHE A 170 -7.31 -10.30 -6.07
N PRO A 171 -8.56 -10.18 -5.58
CA PRO A 171 -9.33 -8.97 -5.81
C PRO A 171 -8.56 -7.74 -5.29
N VAL A 172 -8.63 -6.62 -6.00
CA VAL A 172 -8.01 -5.34 -5.60
C VAL A 172 -9.09 -4.38 -5.15
N SER A 173 -9.19 -4.16 -3.84
CA SER A 173 -10.20 -3.30 -3.22
C SER A 173 -11.63 -3.56 -3.73
N GLY A 174 -12.01 -4.83 -3.85
CA GLY A 174 -13.33 -5.27 -4.34
C GLY A 174 -13.45 -5.40 -5.86
N LEU A 175 -12.44 -5.02 -6.63
CA LEU A 175 -12.40 -5.23 -8.08
C LEU A 175 -11.83 -6.61 -8.38
N ALA A 176 -12.55 -7.39 -9.20
CA ALA A 176 -12.03 -8.64 -9.72
C ALA A 176 -10.89 -8.36 -10.72
N VAL A 177 -9.75 -9.03 -10.52
CA VAL A 177 -8.57 -8.90 -11.36
C VAL A 177 -8.07 -10.27 -11.76
N GLU A 178 -7.84 -10.48 -13.05
CA GLU A 178 -7.21 -11.71 -13.55
C GLU A 178 -5.69 -11.61 -13.38
N GLY A 179 -5.16 -12.39 -12.45
CA GLY A 179 -3.73 -12.41 -12.14
C GLY A 179 -2.93 -13.42 -12.97
N LEU A 180 -1.61 -13.24 -12.94
CA LEU A 180 -0.64 -14.18 -13.49
C LEU A 180 -0.76 -15.56 -12.83
N LEU A 181 -0.95 -15.56 -11.51
CA LEU A 181 -1.26 -16.74 -10.74
C LEU A 181 -2.79 -16.84 -10.63
N ALA A 182 -3.35 -17.92 -11.17
CA ALA A 182 -4.75 -18.26 -10.94
C ALA A 182 -4.89 -18.79 -9.51
N THR A 183 -5.59 -18.05 -8.67
CA THR A 183 -5.76 -18.35 -7.25
C THR A 183 -7.23 -18.37 -6.88
N ARG A 184 -7.59 -19.29 -5.99
CA ARG A 184 -8.90 -19.33 -5.35
C ARG A 184 -8.73 -19.15 -3.86
N VAL A 185 -9.30 -18.08 -3.35
CA VAL A 185 -9.19 -17.69 -1.94
C VAL A 185 -10.51 -17.96 -1.24
N GLY A 186 -10.44 -18.69 -0.12
CA GLY A 186 -11.61 -18.90 0.74
C GLY A 186 -12.05 -17.59 1.38
N ALA A 187 -13.35 -17.28 1.35
CA ALA A 187 -13.87 -16.07 1.98
C ALA A 187 -13.85 -16.21 3.51
N SER A 188 -13.08 -15.37 4.19
CA SER A 188 -12.99 -15.30 5.64
C SER A 188 -12.64 -13.89 6.09
N ILE A 189 -12.76 -13.62 7.39
CA ILE A 189 -12.29 -12.36 7.99
C ILE A 189 -10.77 -12.19 7.87
N VAL A 190 -10.01 -13.27 7.67
CA VAL A 190 -8.54 -13.19 7.55
C VAL A 190 -8.14 -12.77 6.15
N THR A 191 -8.72 -13.41 5.14
CA THR A 191 -8.41 -13.20 3.72
C THR A 191 -9.13 -11.99 3.11
N GLY A 192 -10.15 -11.46 3.80
CA GLY A 192 -10.94 -10.31 3.35
C GLY A 192 -11.97 -10.62 2.24
N GLY A 193 -12.06 -11.88 1.83
CA GLY A 193 -13.09 -12.37 0.91
C GLY A 193 -13.09 -11.62 -0.43
N PRO A 194 -14.28 -11.26 -0.96
CA PRO A 194 -14.38 -10.59 -2.27
C PRO A 194 -13.70 -9.21 -2.35
N PHE A 195 -13.39 -8.57 -1.22
CA PHE A 195 -12.64 -7.32 -1.22
C PHE A 195 -11.14 -7.53 -1.49
N GLY A 196 -10.64 -8.75 -1.22
CA GLY A 196 -9.22 -9.08 -1.23
C GLY A 196 -8.56 -8.90 0.14
N PRO A 197 -7.23 -9.09 0.24
CA PRO A 197 -6.50 -9.02 1.51
C PRO A 197 -6.73 -7.72 2.30
N GLU A 198 -6.98 -6.61 1.60
CA GLU A 198 -7.32 -5.28 2.15
C GLU A 198 -8.66 -5.24 2.90
N GLY A 199 -9.46 -6.30 2.81
CA GLY A 199 -10.70 -6.48 3.56
C GLY A 199 -10.57 -7.32 4.81
N GLY A 200 -9.35 -7.80 5.12
CA GLY A 200 -9.11 -8.85 6.09
C GLY A 200 -7.97 -8.57 7.06
N LEU A 201 -7.81 -9.47 8.03
CA LEU A 201 -6.73 -9.39 9.02
C LEU A 201 -5.33 -9.57 8.42
N ALA A 202 -5.22 -10.24 7.27
CA ALA A 202 -3.96 -10.37 6.55
C ALA A 202 -3.45 -9.02 6.04
N GLY A 203 -4.33 -8.19 5.46
CA GLY A 203 -4.01 -6.83 5.03
C GLY A 203 -3.60 -5.93 6.20
N ILE A 204 -4.34 -5.96 7.31
CA ILE A 204 -3.99 -5.24 8.55
C ILE A 204 -2.59 -5.62 9.03
N GLY A 205 -2.31 -6.92 9.12
CA GLY A 205 -1.00 -7.42 9.54
C GLY A 205 0.13 -6.96 8.61
N ALA A 206 -0.11 -7.01 7.30
CA ALA A 206 0.85 -6.56 6.29
C ALA A 206 1.07 -5.03 6.34
N ASN A 207 0.04 -4.22 6.55
CA ASN A 207 0.17 -2.78 6.71
C ASN A 207 0.98 -2.40 7.97
N LEU A 208 0.75 -3.09 9.09
CA LEU A 208 1.55 -2.90 10.31
C LEU A 208 3.02 -3.31 10.10
N ALA A 209 3.26 -4.43 9.40
CA ALA A 209 4.60 -4.85 9.02
C ALA A 209 5.26 -3.83 8.07
N GLY A 210 4.52 -3.31 7.10
CA GLY A 210 4.96 -2.26 6.19
C GLY A 210 5.38 -0.99 6.91
N LEU A 211 4.59 -0.55 7.89
CA LEU A 211 4.94 0.59 8.75
C LEU A 211 6.23 0.34 9.54
N ALA A 212 6.41 -0.87 10.09
CA ALA A 212 7.62 -1.24 10.82
C ALA A 212 8.85 -1.29 9.91
N LEU A 213 8.73 -1.87 8.71
CA LEU A 213 9.80 -1.95 7.72
C LEU A 213 10.19 -0.57 7.18
N LEU A 214 9.21 0.29 6.92
CA LEU A 214 9.43 1.70 6.57
C LEU A 214 10.24 2.40 7.68
N TRP A 215 9.82 2.25 8.94
CA TRP A 215 10.52 2.84 10.07
C TRP A 215 11.96 2.32 10.21
N LEU A 216 12.18 1.02 10.03
CA LEU A 216 13.52 0.42 10.06
C LEU A 216 14.40 0.98 8.94
N TRP A 217 13.86 1.10 7.73
CA TRP A 217 14.55 1.66 6.58
C TRP A 217 14.96 3.12 6.81
N VAL A 218 14.06 3.93 7.36
CA VAL A 218 14.34 5.32 7.74
C VAL A 218 15.44 5.39 8.80
N ARG A 219 15.34 4.59 9.87
CA ARG A 219 16.34 4.59 10.95
C ARG A 219 17.73 4.17 10.50
N ARG A 220 17.82 3.11 9.68
CA ARG A 220 19.10 2.63 9.16
C ARG A 220 19.83 3.70 8.35
N SER A 221 19.07 4.57 7.71
CA SER A 221 19.62 5.52 6.73
C SER A 221 19.83 6.91 7.31
N ALA A 222 19.23 7.20 8.47
CA ALA A 222 19.58 8.37 9.29
C ALA A 222 20.81 8.11 10.20
N GLY A 223 21.22 6.86 10.38
CA GLY A 223 22.39 6.46 11.17
C GLY A 223 23.69 6.28 10.35
N ASN A 224 23.63 6.48 9.03
CA ASN A 224 24.77 6.57 8.13
C ASN A 224 25.07 8.04 7.81
#